data_AF-A0A395D2E5-F1
#
_entry.id   AF-A0A395D2E5-F1
#
_cell.length_a   1.000
_cell.length_b   1.000
_cell.length_c   1.000
_cell.angle_alpha   90.00
_cell.angle_beta   90.00
_cell.angle_gamma   90.00
#
_symmetry.space_group_name_H-M   'P 1'
#
loop_
_entity.id
_entity.type
_entity.pdbx_description
1 polymer ?
#
loop_
_entity_poly.entity_id
_entity_poly.type
_entity_poly.pdbx_seq_one_letter_code
_entity_poly.pdbx_strand_id
1 'polypeptide(L)'
;MIAPEANAAFVANMEDVLAVYQRPHDPLRPVVCLDETSKQLIKETRAPAPAKPGRKARHDYEYERNGVANLFMMFAPLEGKTVCPLLRLR
;
A
#
# COMPACT_ATOMS: atom_id res chain seq x y z
N MET A 1 -5.09 7.44 16.02
CA MET A 1 -6.03 6.31 16.17
C MET A 1 -6.98 6.67 17.30
N ILE A 2 -8.28 6.77 17.03
CA ILE A 2 -9.28 7.09 18.07
C ILE A 2 -9.62 5.77 18.78
N ALA A 3 -9.55 5.75 20.11
CA ALA A 3 -9.90 4.56 20.87
C ALA A 3 -11.41 4.27 20.73
N PRO A 4 -11.85 3.00 20.55
CA PRO A 4 -13.25 2.64 20.38
C PRO A 4 -14.15 3.15 21.51
N GLU A 5 -13.63 3.14 22.74
CA GLU A 5 -14.38 3.54 23.94
C GLU A 5 -14.55 5.07 24.06
N ALA A 6 -13.83 5.84 23.25
CA ALA A 6 -13.87 7.30 23.29
C ALA A 6 -14.92 7.90 22.35
N ASN A 7 -15.50 7.15 21.40
CA ASN A 7 -16.45 7.70 20.43
C ASN A 7 -17.43 6.64 19.87
N ALA A 8 -18.68 6.69 20.34
CA ALA A 8 -19.75 5.79 19.88
C ALA A 8 -20.09 5.94 18.39
N ALA A 9 -19.97 7.14 17.82
CA ALA A 9 -20.22 7.35 16.39
C ALA A 9 -19.13 6.71 15.52
N PHE A 10 -17.89 6.67 16.00
CA PHE A 10 -16.82 5.94 15.33
C PHE A 10 -17.09 4.43 15.31
N VAL A 11 -17.55 3.87 16.42
CA VAL A 11 -17.91 2.44 16.52
C VAL A 11 -19.06 2.10 15.57
N ALA A 12 -20.14 2.89 15.57
CA ALA A 12 -21.27 2.67 14.66
C ALA A 12 -20.85 2.67 13.18
N ASN A 13 -20.03 3.63 12.77
CA ASN A 13 -19.52 3.70 11.40
C ASN A 13 -18.61 2.51 11.04
N MET A 14 -17.83 1.99 11.99
CA MET A 14 -16.98 0.82 11.77
C MET A 14 -17.80 -0.47 11.65
N GLU A 15 -18.87 -0.62 12.42
CA GLU A 15 -19.82 -1.74 12.29
C GLU A 15 -20.50 -1.74 10.92
N ASP A 16 -20.89 -0.58 10.39
CA ASP A 16 -21.45 -0.47 9.04
C ASP A 16 -20.47 -0.95 7.96
N VAL A 17 -19.17 -0.65 8.12
CA VAL A 17 -18.12 -1.13 7.21
C VAL A 17 -17.96 -2.64 7.33
N LEU A 18 -17.92 -3.19 8.55
CA LEU A 18 -17.81 -4.63 8.78
C LEU A 18 -19.02 -5.40 8.22
N ALA A 19 -20.22 -4.83 8.33
CA ALA A 19 -21.44 -5.40 7.77
C ALA A 19 -21.36 -5.58 6.25
N VAL A 20 -20.62 -4.74 5.52
CA VAL A 20 -20.40 -4.91 4.07
C VAL A 20 -19.57 -6.16 3.78
N TYR A 21 -18.54 -6.43 4.58
CA TYR A 21 -17.68 -7.62 4.42
C TYR A 21 -18.40 -8.93 4.79
N GLN A 22 -19.43 -8.87 5.64
CA GLN A 22 -20.21 -10.04 6.07
C GLN A 22 -21.33 -10.43 5.08
N ARG A 23 -21.58 -9.64 4.04
CA ARG A 23 -22.64 -9.93 3.06
C ARG A 23 -22.35 -11.25 2.33
N PRO A 24 -23.39 -12.05 2.00
CA PRO A 24 -23.20 -13.22 1.19
C PRO A 24 -22.59 -12.83 -0.16
N HIS A 25 -21.67 -13.64 -0.65
CA HIS A 25 -21.03 -13.42 -1.94
C HIS A 25 -22.05 -13.43 -3.07
N ASP A 26 -22.18 -12.30 -3.77
CA ASP A 26 -23.03 -12.13 -4.96
C ASP A 26 -22.15 -11.75 -6.17
N PRO A 27 -22.06 -12.60 -7.21
CA PRO A 27 -21.30 -12.31 -8.42
C PRO A 27 -21.74 -11.04 -9.18
N LEU A 28 -22.98 -10.58 -8.99
CA LEU A 28 -23.48 -9.33 -9.59
C LEU A 28 -23.10 -8.09 -8.76
N ARG A 29 -22.61 -8.28 -7.53
CA ARG A 29 -22.23 -7.22 -6.59
C ARG A 29 -20.92 -7.57 -5.87
N PRO A 30 -19.80 -7.59 -6.60
CA PRO A 30 -18.51 -7.94 -6.03
C PRO A 30 -18.07 -6.89 -5.01
N VAL A 31 -17.56 -7.36 -3.87
CA VAL A 31 -16.89 -6.49 -2.89
C VAL A 31 -15.48 -6.24 -3.40
N VAL A 32 -15.16 -4.99 -3.71
CA VAL A 32 -13.83 -4.56 -4.17
C VAL A 32 -13.28 -3.54 -3.17
N CYS A 33 -12.09 -3.83 -2.64
CA CYS A 33 -11.30 -2.89 -1.86
C CYS A 33 -10.39 -2.11 -2.82
N LEU A 34 -10.37 -0.79 -2.69
CA LEU A 34 -9.43 0.09 -3.38
C LEU A 34 -8.52 0.72 -2.34
N ASP A 35 -7.22 0.63 -2.55
CA ASP A 35 -6.19 1.33 -1.78
C ASP A 35 -5.34 2.20 -2.70
N GLU A 36 -4.96 3.38 -2.20
CA GLU A 36 -4.05 4.29 -2.86
C GLU A 36 -2.85 4.54 -1.95
N THR A 37 -1.65 4.32 -2.48
CA THR A 37 -0.40 4.65 -1.78
C THR A 37 0.54 5.39 -2.72
N SER A 38 1.03 6.55 -2.29
CA SER A 38 2.11 7.26 -2.98
C SER A 38 3.48 6.70 -2.58
N LYS A 39 4.29 6.27 -3.54
CA LYS A 39 5.67 5.82 -3.31
C LYS A 39 6.66 6.79 -3.95
N GLN A 40 7.59 7.28 -3.14
CA GLN A 40 8.71 8.07 -3.64
C GLN A 40 9.67 7.17 -4.42
N LEU A 41 10.00 7.56 -5.64
CA LEU A 41 10.98 6.88 -6.46
C LEU A 41 12.35 7.44 -6.12
N ILE A 42 13.19 6.64 -5.48
CA ILE A 42 14.56 6.99 -5.13
C ILE A 42 15.53 6.22 -6.01
N LYS A 43 16.58 6.87 -6.48
CA LYS A 43 17.65 6.26 -7.24
C LYS A 43 18.95 6.36 -6.44
N GLU A 44 19.72 5.27 -6.41
CA GLU A 44 21.07 5.30 -5.85
C GLU A 44 21.98 6.15 -6.76
N THR A 45 22.62 7.17 -6.19
CA THR A 45 23.50 8.07 -6.94
C THR A 45 24.87 7.45 -7.19
N ARG A 46 25.31 6.52 -6.33
CA ARG A 46 26.64 5.91 -6.38
C ARG A 46 26.56 4.39 -6.36
N ALA A 47 27.43 3.75 -7.15
CA ALA A 47 27.55 2.30 -7.15
C ALA A 47 28.05 1.81 -5.78
N PRO A 48 27.43 0.77 -5.19
CA PRO A 48 27.88 0.21 -3.92
C PRO A 48 29.34 -0.26 -3.99
N ALA A 49 30.12 0.01 -2.94
CA ALA A 49 31.49 -0.48 -2.89
C ALA A 49 31.48 -2.00 -2.71
N PRO A 50 32.15 -2.77 -3.58
CA PRO A 50 32.11 -4.23 -3.52
C PRO A 50 32.72 -4.74 -2.22
N ALA A 51 32.13 -5.81 -1.69
CA ALA A 51 32.66 -6.48 -0.51
C ALA A 51 34.08 -7.02 -0.80
N LYS A 52 34.99 -6.84 0.16
CA LYS A 52 36.33 -7.44 0.14
C LYS A 52 36.45 -8.38 1.35
N PRO A 53 37.33 -9.40 1.33
CA PRO A 53 37.57 -10.24 2.51
C PRO A 53 37.88 -9.34 3.73
N GLY A 54 37.07 -9.45 4.79
CA GLY A 54 37.17 -8.62 5.99
C GLY A 54 36.47 -7.24 5.93
N ARG A 55 35.83 -6.87 4.82
CA ARG A 55 35.03 -5.63 4.70
C ARG A 55 33.67 -5.91 4.04
N LYS A 56 32.59 -5.70 4.80
CA LYS A 56 31.21 -5.77 4.31
C LYS A 56 30.97 -4.75 3.18
N ALA A 57 30.03 -5.06 2.29
CA ALA A 57 29.55 -4.12 1.27
C ALA A 57 29.07 -2.83 1.95
N ARG A 58 29.41 -1.68 1.35
CA ARG A 58 29.02 -0.36 1.85
C ARG A 58 28.14 0.31 0.80
N HIS A 59 26.97 0.74 1.23
CA HIS A 59 26.07 1.60 0.47
C HIS A 59 26.20 3.01 1.04
N ASP A 60 26.41 3.99 0.15
CA ASP A 60 26.38 5.40 0.54
C ASP A 60 24.93 5.85 0.75
N TYR A 61 24.71 6.80 1.67
CA TYR A 61 23.37 7.30 2.02
C TYR A 61 22.81 8.31 1.01
N GLU A 62 23.60 8.75 0.04
CA GLU A 62 23.17 9.71 -0.98
C GLU A 62 22.20 9.05 -1.98
N TYR A 63 21.02 9.62 -2.12
CA TYR A 63 20.03 9.22 -3.12
C TYR A 63 19.49 10.43 -3.89
N GLU A 64 19.08 10.19 -5.12
CA GLU A 64 18.40 11.15 -5.97
C GLU A 64 16.89 10.90 -5.94
N ARG A 65 16.09 11.95 -5.73
CA ARG A 65 14.62 11.86 -5.73
C ARG A 65 14.10 11.97 -7.17
N ASN A 66 13.67 10.84 -7.72
CA ASN A 66 13.21 10.70 -9.11
C ASN A 66 11.66 10.82 -9.24
N GLY A 67 11.06 11.68 -8.42
CA GLY A 67 9.62 11.91 -8.36
C GLY A 67 8.86 10.99 -7.41
N VAL A 68 7.53 10.97 -7.57
CA VAL A 68 6.58 10.17 -6.78
C VAL A 68 5.65 9.45 -7.74
N ALA A 69 5.45 8.14 -7.54
CA ALA A 69 4.46 7.36 -8.26
C ALA A 69 3.27 7.07 -7.34
N ASN A 70 2.06 7.08 -7.88
CA ASN A 70 0.87 6.66 -7.15
C ASN A 70 0.55 5.21 -7.53
N LEU A 71 0.47 4.37 -6.51
CA LEU A 71 0.07 2.98 -6.63
C LEU A 71 -1.41 2.91 -6.28
N PHE A 72 -2.19 2.42 -7.23
CA PHE A 72 -3.57 2.03 -6.97
C PHE A 72 -3.62 0.51 -6.91
N MET A 73 -4.18 -0.03 -5.83
CA MET A 73 -4.41 -1.46 -5.68
C MET A 73 -5.91 -1.71 -5.54
N MET A 74 -6.44 -2.53 -6.45
CA MET A 74 -7.79 -3.05 -6.36
C MET A 74 -7.74 -4.53 -6.00
N PHE A 75 -8.48 -4.93 -4.98
CA PHE A 75 -8.54 -6.31 -4.52
C PHE A 75 -9.98 -6.74 -4.28
N ALA A 76 -10.35 -7.89 -4.84
CA ALA A 76 -11.62 -8.56 -4.56
C ALA A 76 -11.36 -9.70 -3.55
N PRO A 77 -11.56 -9.47 -2.23
CA PRO A 77 -11.22 -10.44 -1.19
C PRO A 77 -11.91 -11.80 -1.33
N LEU A 78 -13.16 -11.80 -1.81
CA LEU A 78 -13.95 -13.02 -1.96
C LEU A 78 -13.65 -13.78 -3.27
N GLU A 79 -13.07 -13.12 -4.26
CA GLU A 79 -12.75 -13.71 -5.57
C GLU A 79 -11.26 -14.08 -5.73
N GLY A 80 -10.39 -13.59 -4.84
CA GLY A 80 -8.95 -13.82 -4.91
C GLY A 80 -8.26 -13.09 -6.08
N LYS A 81 -8.90 -12.08 -6.67
CA LYS A 81 -8.34 -11.31 -7.79
C LYS A 81 -7.74 -10.00 -7.30
N THR A 82 -6.51 -9.74 -7.68
CA THR A 82 -5.82 -8.45 -7.48
C THR A 82 -5.57 -7.79 -8.83
N VAL A 83 -5.79 -6.47 -8.91
CA VAL A 83 -5.47 -5.64 -10.06
C VAL A 83 -4.70 -4.43 -9.56
N CYS A 84 -3.46 -4.26 -10.02
CA CYS A 84 -2.56 -3.20 -9.55
C CYS A 84 -2.09 -2.33 -10.73
N PRO A 85 -2.85 -1.30 -11.14
CA PRO A 85 -2.35 -0.33 -12.09
C PRO A 85 -1.36 0.63 -11.41
N LEU A 86 -0.13 0.68 -11.93
CA LEU A 86 0.89 1.66 -11.55
C LEU A 86 0.71 2.93 -12.38
N LEU A 87 0.43 4.06 -11.71
CA LEU A 87 0.35 5.36 -12.37
C LEU A 87 1.57 6.21 -12.00
N ARG A 88 2.41 6.50 -12.99
CA ARG A 88 3.50 7.45 -12.85
C ARG A 88 2.97 8.85 -13.20
N LEU A 89 2.75 9.68 -12.18
CA LEU A 89 2.50 11.11 -12.39
C LEU A 89 3.79 11.76 -12.90
N ARG A 90 3.70 12.45 -14.03
CA ARG A 90 4.83 13.16 -14.68
C ARG A 90 5.18 14.42 -13.91
#